data_AF-A0A836VXV1-F1
#
_entry.id   AF-A0A836VXV1-F1
#
_cell.length_a   1.000
_cell.length_b   1.000
_cell.length_c   1.000
_cell.angle_alpha   90.00
_cell.angle_beta   90.00
_cell.angle_gamma   90.00
#
_symmetry.space_group_name_H-M   'P 1'
#
loop_
_entity.id
_entity.type
_entity.pdbx_description
1 polymer ?
#
loop_
_entity_poly.entity_id
_entity_poly.type
_entity_poly.pdbx_seq_one_letter_code
_entity_poly.pdbx_strand_id
1 'polypeptide(L)'
;MILTTKRFGKIEIDEANIINFPKGILGFPHVKRYTFISEEENDVFLWLQGIDDDVAFIVTNPLFFKPDYSIKISPEEIEELQTDNIEDIHI
;
A
#
# COMPACT_ATOMS: atom_id res chain seq x y z
N MET A 1 -13.73 -10.39 -0.67
CA MET A 1 -13.65 -11.08 -1.99
C MET A 1 -12.49 -12.06 -2.04
N ILE A 2 -12.52 -13.04 -2.96
CA ILE A 2 -11.39 -13.97 -3.20
C ILE A 2 -10.49 -13.38 -4.30
N LEU A 3 -9.21 -13.18 -4.00
CA LEU A 3 -8.16 -12.78 -4.95
C LEU A 3 -7.24 -13.96 -5.25
N THR A 4 -6.90 -14.16 -6.53
CA THR A 4 -5.90 -15.16 -6.94
C THR A 4 -4.60 -14.44 -7.28
N THR A 5 -3.52 -14.79 -6.58
CA THR A 5 -2.18 -14.21 -6.71
C THR A 5 -1.17 -15.31 -7.02
N LYS A 6 -0.05 -14.99 -7.70
CA LYS A 6 1.03 -15.96 -7.93
C LYS A 6 1.74 -16.36 -6.64
N ARG A 7 1.88 -15.44 -5.67
CA ARG A 7 2.68 -15.65 -4.46
C ARG A 7 1.92 -16.39 -3.37
N PHE A 8 0.66 -16.02 -3.14
CA PHE A 8 -0.13 -16.53 -2.02
C PHE A 8 -1.27 -17.45 -2.47
N GLY A 9 -1.39 -17.70 -3.79
CA GLY A 9 -2.50 -18.47 -4.33
C GLY A 9 -3.82 -17.72 -4.14
N LYS A 10 -4.84 -18.44 -3.67
CA LYS A 10 -6.16 -17.86 -3.41
C LYS A 10 -6.22 -17.34 -1.97
N ILE A 11 -6.41 -16.04 -1.83
CA ILE A 11 -6.56 -15.37 -0.54
C ILE A 11 -7.92 -14.69 -0.46
N GLU A 12 -8.47 -14.64 0.75
CA GLU A 12 -9.66 -13.83 1.03
C GLU A 12 -9.22 -12.47 1.54
N ILE A 13 -9.73 -11.40 0.91
CA ILE A 13 -9.45 -10.01 1.30
C ILE A 13 -10.75 -9.30 1.60
N ASP A 14 -10.71 -8.38 2.57
CA ASP A 14 -11.82 -7.46 2.81
C ASP A 14 -11.79 -6.34 1.78
N GLU A 15 -12.93 -6.08 1.14
CA GLU A 15 -13.06 -5.00 0.17
C GLU A 15 -12.92 -3.62 0.83
N ALA A 16 -13.22 -3.52 2.13
CA ALA A 16 -12.98 -2.32 2.91
C ALA A 16 -11.49 -1.97 3.05
N ASN A 17 -10.59 -2.96 2.90
CA ASN A 17 -9.14 -2.78 3.00
C ASN A 17 -8.47 -2.51 1.64
N ILE A 18 -9.26 -2.24 0.59
CA ILE A 18 -8.74 -1.90 -0.73
C ILE A 18 -8.33 -0.44 -0.76
N ILE A 19 -7.05 -0.20 -1.08
CA ILE A 19 -6.47 1.12 -1.25
C ILE A 19 -6.55 1.48 -2.73
N ASN A 20 -7.09 2.66 -3.01
CA ASN A 20 -7.20 3.20 -4.36
C ASN A 20 -6.05 4.17 -4.63
N PHE A 21 -5.28 3.89 -5.67
CA PHE A 21 -4.25 4.74 -6.25
C PHE A 21 -4.80 5.25 -7.59
N PRO A 22 -5.43 6.43 -7.66
CA PRO A 22 -6.12 6.90 -8.88
C PRO A 22 -5.22 6.98 -10.11
N LYS A 23 -3.94 7.32 -9.89
CA LYS A 23 -2.87 7.40 -10.89
C LYS A 23 -2.06 6.09 -11.03
N GLY A 24 -2.35 5.08 -10.21
CA GLY A 24 -1.51 3.89 -10.04
C GLY A 24 -0.16 4.23 -9.40
N ILE A 25 0.78 3.27 -9.49
CA ILE A 25 2.17 3.46 -9.06
C ILE A 25 3.03 3.72 -10.30
N LEU A 26 4.10 4.51 -10.18
CA LEU A 26 5.05 4.75 -11.27
C LEU A 26 5.54 3.41 -11.88
N GLY A 27 5.39 3.26 -13.19
CA GLY A 27 5.67 2.00 -13.90
C GLY A 27 4.50 1.00 -13.98
N PHE A 28 3.44 1.21 -13.18
CA PHE A 28 2.24 0.38 -13.12
C PHE A 28 0.94 1.24 -13.12
N PRO A 29 0.74 2.15 -14.10
CA PRO A 29 -0.39 3.07 -14.12
C PRO A 29 -1.75 2.37 -14.31
N HIS A 30 -1.75 1.12 -14.81
CA HIS A 30 -2.95 0.30 -14.98
C HIS A 30 -3.40 -0.40 -13.70
N VAL A 31 -2.53 -0.51 -12.70
CA VAL A 31 -2.85 -1.13 -11.41
C VAL A 31 -3.17 -0.03 -10.40
N LYS A 32 -4.45 0.08 -10.06
CA LYS A 32 -5.01 1.18 -9.27
C LYS A 32 -5.54 0.71 -7.92
N ARG A 33 -5.82 -0.57 -7.76
CA ARG A 33 -6.34 -1.14 -6.53
C ARG A 33 -5.30 -2.04 -5.90
N TYR A 34 -5.03 -1.83 -4.63
CA TYR A 34 -4.05 -2.59 -3.85
C TYR A 34 -4.62 -2.98 -2.50
N THR A 35 -4.00 -3.97 -1.86
CA THR A 35 -4.27 -4.35 -0.47
C THR A 35 -2.99 -4.79 0.21
N PHE A 36 -2.95 -4.68 1.54
CA PHE A 36 -1.82 -5.19 2.33
C PHE A 36 -2.03 -6.65 2.71
N ILE A 37 -0.97 -7.44 2.62
CA ILE A 37 -0.89 -8.80 3.11
C ILE A 37 0.30 -8.88 4.07
N SER A 38 0.05 -9.30 5.31
CA SER A 38 1.10 -9.65 6.26
C SER A 38 1.37 -11.15 6.25
N GLU A 39 2.63 -11.54 6.44
CA GLU A 39 2.97 -12.91 6.83
C GLU A 39 2.91 -12.96 8.37
N GLU A 40 2.30 -14.00 8.94
CA GLU A 40 1.98 -14.08 10.38
C GLU A 40 3.19 -13.95 11.34
N GLU A 41 4.42 -14.09 10.83
CA GLU A 41 5.66 -14.04 11.62
C GLU A 41 6.53 -12.80 11.33
N ASN A 42 6.07 -11.86 10.50
CA ASN A 42 6.90 -10.73 10.05
C ASN A 42 6.18 -9.38 10.18
N ASP A 43 6.42 -8.71 11.30
CA ASP A 43 5.88 -7.36 11.56
C ASP A 43 6.66 -6.24 10.87
N VAL A 44 7.79 -6.58 10.23
CA VAL A 44 8.71 -5.61 9.64
C VAL A 44 8.39 -5.37 8.17
N PHE A 45 7.99 -6.41 7.44
CA PHE A 45 7.70 -6.33 6.01
C PHE A 45 6.26 -6.71 5.71
N LEU A 46 5.63 -5.91 4.84
CA LEU A 46 4.30 -6.17 4.31
C LEU A 46 4.37 -6.32 2.79
N TRP A 47 3.40 -7.02 2.23
CA TRP A 47 3.20 -7.07 0.80
C TRP A 47 2.08 -6.11 0.40
N LEU A 48 2.39 -5.13 -0.44
CA LEU A 48 1.39 -4.34 -1.15
C LEU A 48 1.04 -5.07 -2.45
N GLN A 49 -0.05 -5.83 -2.43
CA GLN A 49 -0.52 -6.67 -3.52
C GLN A 49 -1.51 -5.90 -4.41
N GLY A 50 -1.24 -5.88 -5.71
CA GLY A 50 -2.14 -5.39 -6.74
C GLY A 50 -3.34 -6.32 -6.95
N ILE A 51 -4.50 -5.71 -7.17
CA ILE A 51 -5.78 -6.39 -7.40
C ILE A 51 -6.14 -6.40 -8.90
N ASP A 52 -5.78 -5.34 -9.63
CA ASP A 52 -6.05 -5.22 -11.07
C ASP A 52 -5.09 -6.06 -11.92
N ASP A 53 -3.89 -6.29 -11.40
CA ASP A 53 -2.85 -7.13 -12.00
C ASP A 53 -1.99 -7.71 -10.87
N ASP A 54 -1.34 -8.83 -11.15
CA ASP A 54 -0.60 -9.60 -10.16
C ASP A 54 0.82 -9.08 -9.98
N VAL A 55 0.90 -7.86 -9.45
CA VAL A 55 2.12 -7.19 -8.99
C VAL A 55 2.10 -7.12 -7.48
N ALA A 56 3.24 -7.37 -6.84
CA ALA A 56 3.34 -7.34 -5.39
C ALA A 56 4.67 -6.68 -4.98
N PHE A 57 4.58 -5.64 -4.16
CA PHE A 57 5.73 -4.91 -3.64
C PHE A 57 5.97 -5.27 -2.19
N ILE A 58 7.23 -5.51 -1.82
CA ILE A 58 7.61 -5.55 -0.42
C ILE A 58 7.72 -4.11 0.06
N VAL A 59 7.01 -3.77 1.14
CA VAL A 59 7.07 -2.47 1.80
C VAL A 59 7.38 -2.65 3.28
N THR A 60 7.84 -1.60 3.93
CA THR A 60 8.18 -1.59 5.36
C THR A 60 8.01 -0.19 5.91
N ASN A 61 7.78 -0.06 7.21
CA ASN A 61 7.89 1.23 7.87
C ASN A 61 9.38 1.62 7.93
N PRO A 62 9.80 2.72 7.27
CA PRO A 62 11.20 3.13 7.22
C PRO A 62 11.77 3.47 8.59
N LEU A 63 10.94 3.85 9.56
CA LEU A 63 11.38 4.20 10.92
C LEU A 63 12.00 3.02 11.67
N PHE A 64 11.72 1.77 11.28
CA PHE A 64 12.38 0.59 11.84
C PHE A 64 13.88 0.56 11.56
N PHE A 65 14.32 1.19 10.48
CA PHE A 65 15.72 1.14 10.02
C PHE A 65 16.38 2.51 9.98
N LYS A 66 15.59 3.57 9.83
CA LYS A 66 16.03 4.95 9.73
C LYS A 66 15.13 5.84 10.59
N PRO A 67 15.42 5.96 11.90
CA PRO A 67 14.57 6.70 12.85
C PRO A 67 14.43 8.20 12.54
N ASP A 68 15.34 8.77 11.75
CA ASP A 68 15.33 10.15 11.29
C ASP A 68 14.72 10.32 9.88
N TYR A 69 14.09 9.26 9.34
CA TYR A 69 13.39 9.35 8.07
C TYR A 69 12.22 10.34 8.18
N SER A 70 12.16 11.27 7.24
CA SER A 70 11.09 12.25 7.14
C SER A 70 10.78 12.52 5.68
N ILE A 71 9.51 12.75 5.40
CA ILE A 71 9.01 13.15 4.09
C ILE A 71 8.48 14.57 4.15
N LYS A 72 8.58 15.28 3.05
CA LYS A 72 7.89 16.56 2.86
C LYS A 72 6.74 16.31 1.92
N ILE A 73 5.53 16.62 2.39
CA ILE A 73 4.30 16.51 1.61
C ILE A 73 3.92 17.93 1.19
N SER A 74 3.75 18.14 -0.11
CA SER A 74 3.30 19.40 -0.67
C SER A 74 1.80 19.62 -0.45
N PRO A 75 1.30 20.87 -0.47
CA PRO A 75 -0.13 21.13 -0.36
C PRO A 75 -0.98 20.42 -1.43
N GLU A 76 -0.45 20.27 -2.65
CA GLU A 76 -1.11 19.56 -3.76
C GLU A 76 -1.27 18.06 -3.44
N GLU A 77 -0.27 17.44 -2.83
CA GLU A 77 -0.34 16.03 -2.40
C GLU A 77 -1.34 15.83 -1.25
N ILE A 78 -1.44 16.79 -0.32
CA ILE A 78 -2.46 16.76 0.75
C ILE A 78 -3.86 16.85 0.16
N GLU A 79 -4.08 17.75 -0.80
CA GLU A 79 -5.35 17.89 -1.51
C GLU A 79 -5.72 16.60 -2.28
N GLU A 80 -4.75 15.96 -2.92
CA GLU A 80 -4.96 14.69 -3.63
C GLU A 80 -5.30 13.53 -2.67
N LEU A 81 -4.71 13.51 -1.47
CA LEU A 81 -5.01 12.52 -0.43
C LEU A 81 -6.35 12.76 0.28
N GLN A 82 -6.97 13.92 0.07
CA GLN A 82 -8.26 14.29 0.65
C GLN A 82 -8.30 14.18 2.19
N THR A 83 -7.18 14.50 2.84
CA THR A 83 -7.09 14.53 4.31
C THR A 83 -6.66 15.91 4.79
N ASP A 84 -7.32 16.38 5.85
CA ASP A 84 -6.92 17.59 6.58
C ASP A 84 -6.12 17.23 7.86
N ASN A 85 -5.99 15.95 8.19
CA ASN A 85 -5.35 15.46 9.40
C ASN A 85 -4.06 14.68 9.09
N ILE A 86 -2.94 15.23 9.54
CA ILE A 86 -1.61 14.60 9.36
C ILE A 86 -1.53 13.24 10.06
N GLU A 87 -2.32 13.00 11.11
CA GLU A 87 -2.34 11.71 11.82
C GLU A 87 -2.90 10.56 10.97
N ASP A 88 -3.67 10.86 9.91
CA ASP A 88 -4.17 9.85 8.96
C ASP A 88 -3.06 9.38 7.99
N ILE A 89 -1.92 10.08 7.97
CA ILE A 89 -0.82 9.80 7.05
C ILE A 89 0.17 8.85 7.73
N HIS A 90 0.26 7.64 7.18
CA HIS A 90 1.22 6.64 7.61
C HIS A 90 2.50 6.69 6.75
N ILE A 91 3.65 6.67 7.41
CA ILE A 91 4.99 6.54 6.82
C ILE A 91 5.52 5.12 6.96
#